data_AF-A0A1U7GET7-F1
#
_entry.id   AF-A0A1U7GET7-F1
#
_cell.length_a   1.000
_cell.length_b   1.000
_cell.length_c   1.000
_cell.angle_alpha   90.00
_cell.angle_beta   90.00
_cell.angle_gamma   90.00
#
_symmetry.space_group_name_H-M   'P 1'
#
loop_
_entity.id
_entity.type
_entity.pdbx_description
1 polymer ?
#
loop_
_entity_poly.entity_id
_entity_poly.type
_entity_poly.pdbx_seq_one_letter_code
_entity_poly.pdbx_strand_id
1 'polypeptide(L)'
;MRNALIAAAAVVALAVVLTWEFVATRPVRGAVRAYSDLIAVANRPGLSDADRIEAARPYFSSRRLAGGPIRLAAEGGVEGLPRAVGKNFRAWREGADVWLCPTGRTGVVYRLVEEEGRWRLDGLVGYLRGRNELIPATESP
;
A
#
# COMPACT_ATOMS: atom_id res chain seq x y z
N MET A 1 -42.36 -19.12 16.65
CA MET A 1 -41.70 -17.83 17.04
C MET A 1 -40.24 -18.00 17.48
N ARG A 2 -39.90 -18.87 18.43
CA ARG A 2 -38.51 -19.07 18.92
C ARG A 2 -37.48 -19.31 17.80
N ASN A 3 -37.75 -20.23 16.88
CA ASN A 3 -36.81 -20.54 15.79
C ASN A 3 -36.64 -19.36 14.81
N ALA A 4 -37.69 -18.56 14.60
CA ALA A 4 -37.61 -17.35 13.78
C ALA A 4 -36.77 -16.25 14.46
N LEU A 5 -36.88 -16.11 15.79
CA LEU A 5 -36.06 -15.20 16.57
C LEU A 5 -34.58 -15.62 16.57
N ILE A 6 -34.29 -16.92 16.71
CA ILE A 6 -32.92 -17.44 16.63
C ILE A 6 -32.34 -17.21 15.23
N ALA A 7 -33.10 -17.49 14.18
CA ALA A 7 -32.66 -17.25 12.80
C ALA A 7 -32.40 -15.75 12.53
N ALA A 8 -33.29 -14.87 12.98
CA ALA A 8 -33.10 -13.42 12.86
C ALA A 8 -31.85 -12.94 13.63
N ALA A 9 -31.64 -13.41 14.86
CA ALA A 9 -30.46 -13.08 15.64
C ALA A 9 -29.17 -13.55 14.96
N ALA A 10 -29.16 -14.74 14.37
CA ALA A 10 -28.00 -15.27 13.64
C ALA A 10 -27.68 -14.42 12.40
N VAL A 11 -28.70 -14.00 11.63
CA VAL A 11 -28.52 -13.13 10.46
C VAL A 11 -27.95 -11.77 10.87
N VAL A 12 -28.48 -11.16 11.93
CA VAL A 12 -27.97 -9.87 12.43
C VAL A 12 -26.52 -10.01 12.89
N ALA A 13 -26.19 -11.05 13.65
CA ALA A 13 -24.82 -11.31 14.09
C ALA A 13 -23.85 -11.45 12.90
N LEU A 14 -24.24 -12.22 11.88
CA LEU A 14 -23.46 -12.38 10.66
C LEU A 14 -23.27 -11.04 9.93
N ALA A 15 -24.33 -10.24 9.77
CA ALA A 15 -24.26 -8.94 9.12
C ALA A 15 -23.32 -7.96 9.86
N VAL A 16 -23.34 -7.97 11.19
CA VAL A 16 -22.44 -7.16 12.02
C VAL A 16 -20.99 -7.58 11.81
N VAL A 17 -20.70 -8.88 11.86
CA VAL A 17 -19.33 -9.40 11.65
C VAL A 17 -18.81 -9.04 10.26
N LEU A 18 -19.62 -9.22 9.22
CA LEU A 18 -19.24 -8.87 7.84
C LEU A 18 -19.01 -7.37 7.66
N THR A 19 -19.85 -6.54 8.27
CA THR A 19 -19.70 -5.08 8.22
C THR A 19 -18.43 -4.64 8.94
N TRP A 20 -18.15 -5.21 10.11
CA TRP A 20 -16.94 -4.95 10.86
C TRP A 20 -15.69 -5.36 10.06
N GLU A 21 -15.67 -6.56 9.49
CA GLU A 21 -14.56 -7.06 8.66
C GLU A 21 -14.33 -6.13 7.46
N PHE A 22 -15.41 -5.70 6.79
CA PHE A 22 -15.32 -4.79 5.67
C PHE A 22 -14.70 -3.45 6.06
N VAL A 23 -15.10 -2.87 7.20
CA VAL A 23 -14.56 -1.60 7.68
C VAL A 23 -13.11 -1.75 8.15
N ALA A 24 -12.81 -2.80 8.92
CA ALA A 24 -11.48 -3.06 9.48
C ALA A 24 -10.40 -3.24 8.40
N THR A 25 -10.77 -3.88 7.28
CA THR A 25 -9.86 -4.16 6.16
C THR A 25 -9.82 -3.06 5.09
N ARG A 26 -10.72 -2.07 5.15
CA ARG A 26 -10.80 -0.97 4.17
C ARG A 26 -9.49 -0.19 4.01
N PRO A 27 -8.77 0.21 5.07
CA PRO A 27 -7.51 0.94 4.94
C PRO A 27 -6.47 0.16 4.13
N VAL A 28 -6.26 -1.13 4.48
CA VAL A 28 -5.29 -2.00 3.81
C VAL A 28 -5.66 -2.19 2.34
N ARG A 29 -6.94 -2.45 2.03
CA ARG A 29 -7.38 -2.56 0.63
C ARG A 29 -7.17 -1.27 -0.16
N GLY A 30 -7.44 -0.11 0.46
CA GLY A 30 -7.22 1.19 -0.16
C GLY A 30 -5.76 1.46 -0.47
N ALA A 31 -4.88 1.22 0.50
CA ALA A 31 -3.44 1.37 0.35
C ALA A 31 -2.86 0.41 -0.70
N VAL A 32 -3.24 -0.86 -0.66
CA VAL A 32 -2.82 -1.86 -1.66
C VAL A 32 -3.23 -1.43 -3.05
N ARG A 33 -4.48 -0.97 -3.23
CA ARG A 33 -4.95 -0.49 -4.53
C ARG A 33 -4.13 0.71 -5.02
N ALA A 34 -3.93 1.71 -4.18
CA ALA A 34 -3.14 2.89 -4.54
C ALA A 34 -1.69 2.52 -4.89
N TYR A 35 -1.07 1.60 -4.15
CA TYR A 35 0.27 1.11 -4.46
C TYR A 35 0.29 0.36 -5.81
N SER A 36 -0.66 -0.54 -6.05
CA SER A 36 -0.76 -1.27 -7.31
C SER A 36 -0.97 -0.34 -8.50
N ASP A 37 -1.83 0.68 -8.35
CA ASP A 37 -2.08 1.69 -9.38
C ASP A 37 -0.81 2.51 -9.67
N LEU A 38 -0.07 2.90 -8.62
CA LEU A 38 1.25 3.55 -8.77
C LEU A 38 2.21 2.66 -9.56
N ILE A 39 2.34 1.37 -9.21
CA ILE A 39 3.24 0.45 -9.92
C ILE A 39 2.82 0.28 -11.38
N ALA A 40 1.52 0.23 -11.66
CA ALA A 40 1.01 0.14 -13.03
C ALA A 40 1.33 1.40 -13.85
N VAL A 41 1.19 2.59 -13.27
CA VAL A 41 1.53 3.86 -13.92
C VAL A 41 3.04 4.00 -14.11
N ALA A 42 3.82 3.74 -13.06
CA ALA A 42 5.28 3.84 -13.08
C ALA A 42 5.90 2.89 -14.11
N ASN A 43 5.28 1.73 -14.36
CA ASN A 43 5.79 0.75 -15.34
C ASN A 43 5.00 0.74 -16.66
N ARG A 44 4.13 1.73 -16.91
CA ARG A 44 3.32 1.77 -18.12
C ARG A 44 4.22 1.91 -19.36
N PRO A 45 4.09 1.01 -20.36
CA PRO A 45 4.81 1.14 -21.62
C PRO A 45 4.28 2.31 -22.43
N GLY A 46 5.14 2.91 -23.26
CA GLY A 46 4.76 3.97 -24.20
C GLY A 46 4.55 5.36 -23.58
N LEU A 47 4.70 5.53 -22.26
CA LEU A 47 4.83 6.87 -21.67
C LEU A 47 6.25 7.40 -21.87
N SER A 48 6.34 8.70 -22.19
CA SER A 48 7.59 9.41 -22.07
C SER A 48 8.03 9.47 -20.61
N ASP A 49 9.31 9.74 -20.41
CA ASP A 49 9.92 9.84 -19.10
C ASP A 49 9.32 10.96 -18.23
N ALA A 50 9.02 12.11 -18.84
CA ALA A 50 8.33 13.22 -18.16
C ALA A 50 6.88 12.86 -17.81
N ASP A 51 6.13 12.28 -18.76
CA ASP A 51 4.73 11.89 -18.54
C ASP A 51 4.59 10.83 -17.45
N ARG A 52 5.56 9.91 -17.37
CA ARG A 52 5.59 8.88 -16.31
C ARG A 52 5.74 9.51 -14.93
N ILE A 53 6.65 10.47 -14.77
CA ILE A 53 6.84 11.17 -13.49
C ILE A 53 5.57 11.94 -13.12
N GLU A 54 5.01 12.70 -14.05
CA GLU A 54 3.80 13.48 -13.80
C GLU A 54 2.59 12.59 -13.48
N ALA A 55 2.45 11.45 -14.17
CA ALA A 55 1.38 10.50 -13.87
C ALA A 55 1.57 9.79 -12.52
N ALA A 56 2.81 9.54 -12.09
CA ALA A 56 3.10 8.91 -10.81
C ALA A 56 3.02 9.87 -9.62
N ARG A 57 3.28 11.16 -9.84
CA ARG A 57 3.32 12.22 -8.81
C ARG A 57 2.13 12.22 -7.83
N PRO A 58 0.87 12.08 -8.27
CA PRO A 58 -0.29 12.10 -7.36
C PRO A 58 -0.34 10.95 -6.35
N TYR A 59 0.43 9.88 -6.59
CA TYR A 59 0.51 8.73 -5.69
C TYR A 59 1.59 8.89 -4.62
N PHE A 60 2.39 9.94 -4.64
CA PHE A 60 3.40 10.22 -3.62
C PHE A 60 2.88 11.18 -2.56
N SER A 61 3.22 10.94 -1.30
CA SER A 61 2.82 11.81 -0.19
C SER A 61 3.46 13.18 -0.33
N SER A 62 2.82 14.19 0.27
CA SER A 62 3.34 15.56 0.29
C SER A 62 4.71 15.62 0.96
N ARG A 63 4.90 14.85 2.05
CA ARG A 63 6.21 14.71 2.72
C ARG A 63 7.27 14.13 1.79
N ARG A 64 6.95 13.06 1.04
CA ARG A 64 7.89 12.43 0.12
C ARG A 64 8.29 13.36 -1.01
N LEU A 65 7.34 14.13 -1.55
CA LEU A 65 7.61 15.12 -2.60
C LEU A 65 8.46 16.28 -2.09
N ALA A 66 8.26 16.71 -0.85
CA ALA A 66 9.11 17.73 -0.20
C ALA A 66 10.56 17.25 0.00
N GLY A 67 10.77 15.95 0.18
CA GLY A 67 12.10 15.34 0.32
C GLY A 67 12.94 15.29 -0.98
N GLY A 68 12.37 15.68 -2.12
CA GLY A 68 13.09 15.79 -3.39
C GLY A 68 12.33 15.21 -4.59
N PRO A 69 12.83 15.45 -5.81
CA PRO A 69 12.14 15.08 -7.04
C PRO A 69 11.99 13.56 -7.19
N ILE A 70 10.91 13.16 -7.86
CA ILE A 70 10.75 11.79 -8.35
C ILE A 70 11.72 11.61 -9.52
N ARG A 71 12.51 10.55 -9.48
CA ARG A 71 13.51 10.22 -10.50
C ARG A 71 13.14 8.94 -11.20
N LEU A 72 13.73 8.75 -12.38
CA LEU A 72 13.59 7.53 -13.15
C LEU A 72 14.71 6.57 -12.79
N ALA A 73 14.38 5.29 -12.80
CA ALA A 73 15.38 4.24 -12.68
C ALA A 73 16.15 4.11 -14.01
N ALA A 74 17.42 3.71 -13.96
CA ALA A 74 18.27 3.58 -15.16
C ALA A 74 17.73 2.51 -16.14
N GLU A 75 17.10 1.48 -15.59
CA GLU A 75 16.42 0.42 -16.32
C GLU A 75 15.05 0.86 -16.89
N GLY A 76 14.58 2.06 -16.55
CA GLY A 76 13.23 2.58 -16.83
C GLY A 76 12.26 2.37 -15.66
N GLY A 77 11.17 3.13 -15.64
CA GLY A 77 10.27 3.19 -14.48
C GLY A 77 10.69 4.24 -13.46
N VAL A 78 10.09 4.23 -12.27
CA VAL A 78 10.40 5.20 -11.19
C VAL A 78 11.42 4.60 -10.22
N GLU A 79 12.43 5.39 -9.85
CA GLU A 79 13.52 4.99 -8.95
C GLU A 79 12.98 4.52 -7.59
N GLY A 80 13.53 3.42 -7.08
CA GLY A 80 13.17 2.88 -5.77
C GLY A 80 11.82 2.17 -5.72
N LEU A 81 11.13 1.98 -6.85
CA LEU A 81 9.94 1.15 -6.94
C LEU A 81 10.25 -0.20 -7.60
N PRO A 82 9.62 -1.30 -7.16
CA PRO A 82 9.74 -2.57 -7.87
C PRO A 82 9.01 -2.50 -9.22
N ARG A 83 9.44 -3.35 -10.16
CA ARG A 83 8.78 -3.51 -11.47
C ARG A 83 7.41 -4.19 -11.39
N ALA A 84 7.20 -5.00 -10.36
CA ALA A 84 5.99 -5.77 -10.17
C ALA A 84 5.73 -6.02 -8.68
N VAL A 85 4.47 -6.27 -8.35
CA VAL A 85 4.04 -6.73 -7.02
C VAL A 85 3.89 -8.25 -7.07
N GLY A 86 4.56 -8.95 -6.15
CA GLY A 86 4.48 -10.40 -6.04
C GLY A 86 3.11 -10.85 -5.56
N LYS A 87 2.65 -12.03 -6.00
CA LYS A 87 1.31 -12.57 -5.66
C LYS A 87 1.08 -12.79 -4.16
N ASN A 88 2.16 -12.95 -3.40
CA ASN A 88 2.14 -13.22 -1.96
C ASN A 88 2.68 -12.03 -1.15
N PHE A 89 2.53 -10.80 -1.67
CA PHE A 89 2.90 -9.58 -0.96
C PHE A 89 2.20 -9.49 0.39
N ARG A 90 2.77 -8.72 1.31
CA ARG A 90 2.17 -8.47 2.63
C ARG A 90 1.82 -7.02 2.77
N ALA A 91 0.66 -6.76 3.35
CA ALA A 91 0.27 -5.42 3.78
C ALA A 91 -0.43 -5.52 5.14
N TRP A 92 -0.10 -4.61 6.05
CA TRP A 92 -0.70 -4.57 7.38
C TRP A 92 -0.78 -3.13 7.87
N ARG A 93 -1.62 -2.89 8.86
CA ARG A 93 -1.72 -1.58 9.51
C ARG A 93 -0.63 -1.44 10.55
N GLU A 94 -0.01 -0.27 10.56
CA GLU A 94 0.84 0.20 11.67
C GLU A 94 0.27 1.55 12.11
N GLY A 95 -0.54 1.53 13.17
CA GLY A 95 -1.31 2.71 13.59
C GLY A 95 -2.26 3.22 12.49
N ALA A 96 -2.09 4.48 12.09
CA ALA A 96 -2.84 5.11 11.01
C ALA A 96 -2.32 4.72 9.61
N ASP A 97 -1.08 4.25 9.52
CA ASP A 97 -0.41 3.97 8.26
C ASP A 97 -0.65 2.54 7.81
N VAL A 98 -0.37 2.27 6.53
CA VAL A 98 -0.29 0.92 6.00
C VAL A 98 1.13 0.65 5.54
N TRP A 99 1.71 -0.44 6.02
CA TRP A 99 3.01 -0.93 5.60
C TRP A 99 2.82 -2.03 4.57
N LEU A 100 3.62 -2.01 3.51
CA LEU A 100 3.50 -2.92 2.37
C LEU A 100 4.86 -3.46 1.94
N CYS A 101 4.99 -4.79 1.91
CA CYS A 101 6.13 -5.53 1.37
C CYS A 101 5.73 -6.18 0.03
N PRO A 102 6.13 -5.63 -1.12
CA PRO A 102 5.61 -6.03 -2.43
C PRO A 102 6.21 -7.35 -2.93
N THR A 103 7.38 -7.75 -2.45
CA THR A 103 8.10 -8.94 -2.96
C THR A 103 7.74 -10.23 -2.22
N GLY A 104 6.99 -10.16 -1.12
CA GLY A 104 6.48 -11.33 -0.42
C GLY A 104 6.75 -11.32 1.09
N ARG A 105 7.31 -12.43 1.59
CA ARG A 105 7.59 -12.62 3.04
C ARG A 105 8.86 -11.91 3.52
N THR A 106 9.73 -11.51 2.58
CA THR A 106 10.94 -10.74 2.84
C THR A 106 11.12 -9.71 1.73
N GLY A 107 11.78 -8.60 2.06
CA GLY A 107 12.04 -7.53 1.11
C GLY A 107 11.78 -6.14 1.67
N VAL A 108 11.81 -5.18 0.76
CA VAL A 108 11.63 -3.76 1.05
C VAL A 108 10.20 -3.50 1.54
N VAL A 109 10.05 -2.74 2.62
CA VAL A 109 8.76 -2.35 3.19
C VAL A 109 8.54 -0.87 2.98
N TYR A 110 7.43 -0.53 2.32
CA TYR A 110 7.02 0.83 2.05
C TYR A 110 5.92 1.27 3.02
N ARG A 111 5.91 2.54 3.38
CA ARG A 111 4.83 3.19 4.11
C ARG A 111 3.89 3.87 3.14
N LEU A 112 2.60 3.63 3.32
CA LEU A 112 1.53 4.41 2.73
C LEU A 112 0.76 5.14 3.83
N VAL A 113 0.43 6.39 3.54
CA VAL A 113 -0.32 7.29 4.42
C VAL A 113 -1.58 7.76 3.70
N GLU A 114 -2.63 8.06 4.46
CA GLU A 114 -3.83 8.67 3.90
C GLU A 114 -3.70 10.20 3.93
N GLU A 115 -3.68 10.83 2.75
CA GLU A 115 -3.69 12.28 2.57
C GLU A 115 -4.92 12.65 1.73
N GLU A 116 -5.77 13.54 2.24
CA GLU A 116 -6.94 14.06 1.51
C GLU A 116 -7.88 12.94 1.02
N GLY A 117 -8.05 11.89 1.84
CA GLY A 117 -8.88 10.73 1.52
C GLY A 117 -8.30 9.80 0.44
N ARG A 118 -7.00 9.95 0.13
CA ARG A 118 -6.28 9.09 -0.82
C ARG A 118 -5.05 8.50 -0.16
N TRP A 119 -4.82 7.21 -0.39
CA TRP A 119 -3.57 6.57 0.03
C TRP A 119 -2.43 6.98 -0.90
N ARG A 120 -1.32 7.41 -0.30
CA ARG A 120 -0.12 7.86 -1.00
C ARG A 120 1.11 7.16 -0.45
N LEU A 121 2.04 6.83 -1.34
CA LEU A 121 3.34 6.29 -1.00
C LEU A 121 4.20 7.38 -0.36
N ASP A 122 4.61 7.11 0.86
CA ASP A 122 5.30 8.09 1.69
C ASP A 122 6.80 7.78 1.84
N GLY A 123 7.21 6.55 1.52
CA GLY A 123 8.61 6.19 1.38
C GLY A 123 8.93 4.83 1.95
N LEU A 124 10.23 4.62 2.15
CA LEU A 124 10.79 3.39 2.69
C LEU A 124 10.67 3.39 4.22
N VAL A 125 10.21 2.27 4.78
CA VAL A 125 10.29 2.00 6.23
C VAL A 125 11.54 1.20 6.55
N GLY A 126 11.85 0.20 5.71
CA GLY A 126 12.95 -0.71 5.97
C GLY A 126 12.90 -1.98 5.15
N TYR A 127 13.51 -3.04 5.68
CA TYR A 127 13.61 -4.34 5.04
C TYR A 127 13.09 -5.42 5.99
N LEU A 128 12.07 -6.16 5.54
CA LEU A 128 11.52 -7.32 6.24
C LEU A 128 12.41 -8.54 5.97
N ARG A 129 12.97 -9.13 7.02
CA ARG A 129 13.68 -10.41 6.99
C ARG A 129 12.77 -11.57 7.42
N GLY A 130 13.32 -12.78 7.33
CA GLY A 130 12.65 -13.98 7.84
C GLY A 130 12.21 -13.81 9.30
N ARG A 131 11.18 -14.54 9.71
CA ARG A 131 10.56 -14.45 11.05
C ARG A 131 9.87 -13.10 11.36
N ASN A 132 9.49 -12.33 10.34
CA ASN A 132 8.81 -11.04 10.45
C ASN A 132 9.64 -9.95 11.15
N GLU A 133 10.96 -10.05 11.11
CA GLU A 133 11.86 -9.04 11.66
C GLU A 133 11.98 -7.87 10.67
N LEU A 134 11.59 -6.68 11.09
CA LEU A 134 11.75 -5.45 10.30
C LEU A 134 13.05 -4.76 10.71
N ILE A 135 13.98 -4.64 9.77
CA ILE A 135 15.17 -3.81 9.92
C ILE A 135 14.82 -2.43 9.37
N PRO A 136 14.73 -1.38 10.20
CA PRO A 136 14.47 -0.04 9.72
C PRO A 136 15.49 0.38 8.68
N ALA A 137 15.05 1.10 7.65
CA ALA A 137 15.97 1.83 6.81
C ALA A 137 16.56 2.91 7.71
N THR A 138 17.85 2.82 8.01
CA THR A 138 18.54 3.91 8.69
C THR A 138 18.31 5.16 7.85
N GLU A 139 17.71 6.20 8.44
CA GLU A 139 17.66 7.52 7.83
C GLU A 139 19.09 7.85 7.39
N SER A 140 19.33 7.97 6.08
CA SER A 140 20.56 8.62 5.64
C SER A 140 20.50 10.05 6.18
N PRO A 141 21.55 10.52 6.88
CA PRO A 141 21.61 11.87 7.44
C PRO A 141 21.46 12.95 6.36
#